data_AF-A0A1Q8BBP6-F1
#
_entry.id   AF-A0A1Q8BBP6-F1
#
_cell.length_a   1.000
_cell.length_b   1.000
_cell.length_c   1.000
_cell.angle_alpha   90.00
_cell.angle_beta   90.00
_cell.angle_gamma   90.00
#
_symmetry.space_group_name_H-M   'P 1'
#
loop_
_entity.id
_entity.type
_entity.pdbx_description
1 polymer ?
#
loop_
_entity_poly.entity_id
_entity_poly.type
_entity_poly.pdbx_seq_one_letter_code
_entity_poly.pdbx_strand_id
1 'polypeptide(L)'
;MNLTRLIFRSWYYFRIGYGTYVAFPLGFASTMIVIYELALKDVPQVHDYFPHLYIFGIIALLIIGPISIYAGLYHIKRTGAYSAEASVLTESNPYVYRAIPGKEREVFLPLMMLTAKGLAKIMEQQHSMTLEEQREFRTVLDKAKSLLEGASIGLPKDKAKD
;
A
#
# COMPACT_ATOMS: atom_id res chain seq x y z
N MET A 1 25.64 -9.99 -1.41
CA MET A 1 24.34 -9.38 -1.83
C MET A 1 23.48 -10.48 -2.44
N ASN A 2 22.23 -10.64 -2.01
CA ASN A 2 21.34 -11.65 -2.61
C ASN A 2 20.88 -11.15 -4.00
N LEU A 3 21.40 -11.77 -5.06
CA LEU A 3 21.15 -11.37 -6.45
C LEU A 3 19.65 -11.42 -6.80
N THR A 4 18.96 -12.47 -6.35
CA THR A 4 17.51 -12.63 -6.51
C THR A 4 16.74 -11.46 -5.90
N ARG A 5 17.11 -11.06 -4.67
CA ARG A 5 16.50 -9.90 -4.00
C ARG A 5 16.76 -8.60 -4.76
N LEU A 6 17.95 -8.43 -5.33
CA LEU A 6 18.26 -7.25 -6.14
C LEU A 6 17.40 -7.22 -7.40
N ILE A 7 17.30 -8.32 -8.13
CA ILE A 7 16.51 -8.43 -9.36
C ILE A 7 15.04 -8.09 -9.09
N PHE A 8 14.42 -8.70 -8.07
CA PHE A 8 13.02 -8.43 -7.76
C PHE A 8 12.75 -6.99 -7.33
N ARG A 9 13.67 -6.38 -6.56
CA ARG A 9 13.56 -4.97 -6.18
C ARG A 9 13.72 -4.04 -7.39
N SER A 10 14.71 -4.29 -8.25
CA SER A 10 14.91 -3.53 -9.48
C SER A 10 13.72 -3.65 -10.42
N TRP A 11 13.14 -4.85 -10.56
CA TRP A 11 11.92 -5.05 -11.33
C TRP A 11 10.74 -4.28 -10.77
N TYR A 12 10.56 -4.26 -9.44
CA TYR A 12 9.55 -3.45 -8.79
C TYR A 12 9.76 -1.95 -9.08
N TYR A 13 10.98 -1.43 -8.89
CA TYR A 13 11.30 -0.03 -9.18
C TYR A 13 11.07 0.32 -10.65
N PHE A 14 11.44 -0.56 -11.57
CA PHE A 14 11.19 -0.39 -12.99
C PHE A 14 9.70 -0.30 -13.29
N ARG A 15 8.86 -1.22 -12.79
CA ARG A 15 7.41 -1.19 -13.06
C ARG A 15 6.75 0.09 -12.58
N ILE A 16 7.13 0.57 -11.39
CA ILE A 16 6.62 1.84 -10.86
C ILE A 16 7.14 3.02 -11.69
N GLY A 17 8.45 3.08 -11.93
CA GLY A 17 9.09 4.18 -12.65
C GLY A 17 8.61 4.30 -14.09
N TYR A 18 8.67 3.19 -14.83
CA TYR A 18 8.19 3.10 -16.20
C TYR A 18 6.68 3.32 -16.27
N GLY A 19 5.88 2.66 -15.44
CA GLY A 19 4.42 2.78 -15.46
C GLY A 19 3.93 4.21 -15.24
N THR A 20 4.40 4.85 -14.17
CA THR A 20 3.90 6.16 -13.74
C THR A 20 4.51 7.32 -14.53
N TYR A 21 5.80 7.28 -14.84
CA TYR A 21 6.50 8.45 -15.41
C TYR A 21 6.80 8.33 -16.90
N VAL A 22 6.69 7.14 -17.51
CA VAL A 22 6.96 6.93 -18.94
C VAL A 22 5.71 6.48 -19.67
N ALA A 23 5.17 5.31 -19.32
CA ALA A 23 4.05 4.69 -20.01
C ALA A 23 2.76 5.50 -19.88
N PHE A 24 2.46 6.03 -18.69
CA PHE A 24 1.24 6.83 -18.50
C PHE A 24 1.24 8.13 -19.35
N PRO A 25 2.24 9.04 -19.27
CA PRO A 25 2.26 10.23 -20.10
C PRO A 25 2.35 9.91 -21.59
N LEU A 26 3.15 8.91 -21.97
CA LEU A 26 3.30 8.51 -23.36
C LEU A 26 2.00 7.96 -23.94
N GLY A 27 1.34 7.05 -23.22
CA GLY A 27 0.07 6.46 -23.63
C GLY A 27 -1.05 7.50 -23.68
N PHE A 28 -1.06 8.44 -22.74
CA PHE A 28 -2.00 9.56 -22.76
C PHE A 28 -1.78 10.45 -23.99
N ALA A 29 -0.55 10.92 -24.21
CA ALA A 29 -0.20 11.76 -25.35
C ALA A 29 -0.45 11.06 -26.69
N SER A 30 -0.08 9.78 -26.81
CA SER A 30 -0.33 9.02 -28.04
C SER A 30 -1.82 8.86 -28.30
N THR A 31 -2.63 8.58 -27.27
CA THR A 31 -4.08 8.48 -27.43
C THR A 31 -4.69 9.80 -27.87
N MET A 32 -4.24 10.92 -27.31
CA MET A 32 -4.67 12.25 -27.75
C MET A 32 -4.32 12.53 -29.21
N ILE A 33 -3.09 12.20 -29.63
CA ILE A 33 -2.65 12.34 -31.02
C ILE A 33 -3.52 11.51 -31.95
N VAL A 34 -3.74 10.23 -31.62
CA VAL A 34 -4.55 9.32 -32.44
C VAL A 34 -6.00 9.81 -32.56
N ILE A 35 -6.62 10.22 -31.44
CA ILE A 35 -7.99 10.75 -31.47
C ILE A 35 -8.05 12.01 -32.34
N TYR A 36 -7.10 12.93 -32.18
CA TYR A 36 -7.10 14.17 -32.94
C TYR A 36 -6.91 13.93 -34.45
N GLU A 37 -5.87 13.18 -34.83
CA GLU A 37 -5.52 12.94 -36.22
C GLU A 37 -6.58 12.11 -36.95
N LEU A 38 -7.16 11.10 -36.29
CA LEU A 38 -8.12 10.20 -36.94
C LEU A 38 -9.58 10.67 -36.86
N ALA A 39 -9.97 11.34 -35.78
CA ALA A 39 -11.39 11.63 -35.52
C ALA A 39 -11.77 13.11 -35.67
N LEU A 40 -10.82 14.05 -35.57
CA LEU A 40 -11.15 15.48 -35.49
C LEU A 40 -10.57 16.30 -36.64
N LYS A 41 -9.34 16.02 -37.06
CA LYS A 41 -8.57 16.87 -37.99
C LYS A 41 -9.31 17.18 -39.30
N ASP A 42 -9.91 16.17 -39.91
CA ASP A 42 -10.57 16.26 -41.21
C ASP A 42 -12.09 16.48 -41.11
N VAL A 43 -12.63 16.72 -39.92
CA VAL A 43 -14.06 17.00 -39.71
C VAL A 43 -14.28 18.51 -39.73
N PRO A 44 -14.89 19.08 -40.79
CA PRO A 44 -14.96 20.53 -40.98
C PRO A 44 -15.61 21.26 -39.81
N GLN A 45 -16.68 20.70 -39.23
CA GLN A 45 -17.40 21.33 -38.11
C GLN A 45 -16.60 21.37 -36.81
N VAL A 46 -15.60 20.50 -36.66
CA VAL A 46 -14.79 20.37 -35.44
C VAL A 46 -13.47 21.14 -35.60
N HIS A 47 -12.93 21.20 -36.81
CA HIS A 47 -11.69 21.90 -37.13
C HIS A 47 -11.72 23.38 -36.72
N ASP A 48 -12.86 24.05 -36.89
CA ASP A 48 -13.04 25.46 -36.50
C ASP A 48 -12.85 25.68 -34.99
N TYR A 49 -13.18 24.70 -34.15
CA TYR A 49 -13.00 24.77 -32.70
C TYR A 49 -11.63 24.24 -32.23
N PHE A 50 -11.05 23.30 -32.98
CA PHE A 50 -9.80 22.62 -32.63
C PHE A 50 -8.81 22.61 -33.81
N PRO A 51 -8.31 23.78 -34.23
CA PRO A 51 -7.47 23.89 -35.43
C PRO A 51 -6.08 23.26 -35.26
N HIS A 52 -5.66 23.05 -34.00
CA HIS A 52 -4.36 22.47 -33.68
C HIS A 52 -4.44 21.44 -32.56
N LEU A 53 -3.59 20.41 -32.65
CA LEU A 53 -3.46 19.34 -31.66
C LEU A 53 -3.26 19.87 -30.23
N TYR A 54 -2.45 20.92 -30.04
CA TYR A 54 -2.16 21.44 -28.70
C TYR A 54 -3.39 22.12 -28.06
N ILE A 55 -4.27 22.74 -28.85
CA ILE A 55 -5.50 23.36 -28.37
C ILE A 55 -6.47 22.28 -27.89
N PHE A 56 -6.66 21.24 -28.71
CA PHE A 56 -7.39 20.04 -28.30
C PHE A 56 -6.78 19.40 -27.05
N GLY A 57 -5.45 19.27 -27.03
CA GLY A 57 -4.58 18.92 -25.91
C GLY A 57 -5.03 19.50 -24.57
N ILE A 58 -4.98 20.83 -24.52
CA ILE A 58 -5.26 21.62 -23.32
C ILE A 58 -6.72 21.45 -22.88
N ILE A 59 -7.67 21.54 -23.82
CA ILE A 59 -9.10 21.44 -23.51
C ILE A 59 -9.45 20.04 -22.99
N ALA A 60 -8.95 18.98 -23.63
CA ALA A 60 -9.22 17.63 -23.16
C ALA A 60 -8.60 17.38 -21.78
N LEU A 61 -7.41 17.92 -21.49
CA LEU A 61 -6.81 17.84 -20.15
C LEU A 61 -7.68 18.53 -19.09
N LEU A 62 -8.24 19.70 -19.40
CA LEU A 62 -9.14 20.43 -18.50
C LEU A 62 -10.45 19.70 -18.22
N ILE A 63 -10.87 18.79 -19.10
CA ILE A 63 -12.11 17.99 -18.93
C ILE A 63 -11.79 16.62 -18.31
N ILE A 64 -10.87 15.87 -18.91
CA ILE A 64 -10.49 14.52 -18.50
C ILE A 64 -9.83 14.54 -17.13
N GLY A 65 -9.03 15.58 -16.81
CA GLY A 65 -8.37 15.71 -15.51
C GLY A 65 -9.37 15.67 -14.35
N PRO A 66 -10.31 16.62 -14.26
CA PRO A 66 -11.36 16.62 -13.24
C PRO A 66 -12.19 15.33 -13.23
N ILE A 67 -12.62 14.82 -14.39
CA ILE A 67 -13.39 13.58 -14.48
C ILE A 67 -12.62 12.41 -13.86
N SER A 68 -11.33 12.28 -14.19
CA SER A 68 -10.46 11.22 -13.66
C SER A 68 -10.26 11.35 -12.15
N ILE A 69 -10.13 12.58 -11.63
CA ILE A 69 -10.06 12.84 -10.19
C ILE A 69 -11.37 12.40 -9.52
N TYR A 70 -12.53 12.78 -10.05
CA TYR A 70 -13.82 12.38 -9.48
C TYR A 70 -14.06 10.87 -9.55
N ALA A 71 -13.69 10.23 -10.66
CA ALA A 71 -13.78 8.79 -10.80
C ALA A 71 -12.90 8.07 -9.77
N GLY A 72 -11.66 8.53 -9.57
CA GLY A 72 -10.75 8.01 -8.54
C GLY A 72 -11.29 8.21 -7.13
N LEU A 73 -11.82 9.40 -6.82
CA LEU A 73 -12.44 9.69 -5.52
C LEU A 73 -13.66 8.80 -5.27
N TYR A 74 -14.49 8.59 -6.28
CA TYR A 74 -15.66 7.74 -6.19
C TYR A 74 -15.26 6.28 -5.94
N HIS A 75 -14.27 5.78 -6.68
CA HIS A 75 -13.73 4.44 -6.49
C HIS A 75 -13.24 4.23 -5.05
N ILE A 76 -12.41 5.13 -4.53
CA ILE A 76 -11.84 5.01 -3.17
C ILE A 76 -12.92 5.13 -2.09
N LYS A 77 -13.87 6.05 -2.22
CA LYS A 77 -14.81 6.38 -1.13
C LYS A 77 -16.15 5.65 -1.17
N ARG A 78 -16.59 5.18 -2.33
CA ARG A 78 -17.99 4.76 -2.53
C ARG A 78 -18.15 3.38 -3.16
N THR A 79 -17.06 2.67 -3.46
CA THR A 79 -17.14 1.32 -4.04
C THR A 79 -16.68 0.26 -3.07
N GLY A 80 -17.35 -0.90 -3.08
CA GLY A 80 -16.88 -2.09 -2.38
C GLY A 80 -15.56 -2.65 -2.95
N ALA A 81 -15.18 -2.25 -4.16
CA ALA A 81 -13.94 -2.67 -4.80
C ALA A 81 -12.70 -2.21 -4.02
N TYR A 82 -12.67 -0.95 -3.57
CA TYR A 82 -11.56 -0.44 -2.76
C TYR A 82 -11.38 -1.22 -1.45
N SER A 83 -12.49 -1.60 -0.79
CA SER A 83 -12.45 -2.43 0.42
C SER A 83 -11.80 -3.80 0.16
N ALA A 84 -12.18 -4.46 -0.94
CA ALA A 84 -11.59 -5.73 -1.34
C ALA A 84 -10.09 -5.60 -1.64
N GLU A 85 -9.68 -4.56 -2.38
CA GLU A 85 -8.28 -4.28 -2.68
C GLU A 85 -7.47 -4.03 -1.39
N ALA A 86 -8.01 -3.26 -0.45
CA ALA A 86 -7.39 -2.98 0.83
C ALA A 86 -7.23 -4.26 1.67
N SER A 87 -8.21 -5.16 1.67
CA SER A 87 -8.12 -6.46 2.34
C SER A 87 -6.98 -7.29 1.76
N VAL A 88 -6.95 -7.46 0.43
CA VAL A 88 -5.90 -8.23 -0.26
C VAL A 88 -4.52 -7.64 -0.01
N LEU A 89 -4.38 -6.31 -0.04
CA LEU A 89 -3.09 -5.66 0.22
C LEU A 89 -2.64 -5.85 1.68
N THR A 90 -3.58 -5.82 2.62
CA THR A 90 -3.28 -6.05 4.04
C THR A 90 -2.88 -7.51 4.29
N GLU A 91 -3.66 -8.46 3.78
CA GLU A 91 -3.40 -9.90 3.94
C GLU A 91 -2.11 -10.36 3.22
N SER A 92 -1.76 -9.72 2.11
CA SER A 92 -0.52 -10.02 1.38
C SER A 92 0.71 -9.33 1.98
N ASN A 93 0.54 -8.35 2.87
CA ASN A 93 1.65 -7.66 3.51
C ASN A 93 2.23 -8.52 4.64
N PRO A 94 3.48 -9.02 4.51
CA PRO A 94 4.08 -9.89 5.53
C PRO A 94 4.28 -9.20 6.88
N TYR A 95 4.34 -7.86 6.90
CA TYR A 95 4.53 -7.07 8.13
C TYR A 95 3.24 -6.86 8.94
N VAL A 96 2.10 -7.34 8.46
CA VAL A 96 0.90 -7.45 9.30
C VAL A 96 1.07 -8.57 10.34
N TYR A 97 1.88 -9.58 10.02
CA TYR A 97 2.08 -10.76 10.86
C TYR A 97 3.49 -10.82 11.49
N ARG A 98 4.41 -9.91 11.11
CA ARG A 98 5.80 -9.86 11.59
C ARG A 98 6.16 -8.46 12.05
N ALA A 99 7.03 -8.34 13.06
CA ALA A 99 7.57 -7.04 13.46
C ALA A 99 8.31 -6.35 12.31
N ILE A 100 8.05 -5.06 12.10
CA ILE A 100 8.73 -4.26 11.08
C ILE A 100 10.21 -4.08 11.46
N PRO A 101 11.17 -4.41 10.57
CA PRO A 101 12.59 -4.18 10.82
C PRO A 101 12.91 -2.70 11.07
N GLY A 102 13.96 -2.43 11.83
CA GLY A 102 14.35 -1.06 12.21
C GLY A 102 13.68 -0.63 13.51
N LYS A 103 13.23 0.64 13.60
CA LYS A 103 12.82 1.25 14.88
C LYS A 103 11.74 0.48 15.65
N GLU A 104 10.84 -0.21 14.95
CA GLU A 104 9.79 -0.99 15.61
C GLU A 104 10.39 -2.20 16.34
N ARG A 105 11.15 -3.04 15.63
CA ARG A 105 11.80 -4.22 16.21
C ARG A 105 12.95 -3.88 17.16
N GLU A 106 13.73 -2.85 16.86
CA GLU A 106 14.95 -2.50 17.62
C GLU A 106 14.68 -1.61 18.85
N VAL A 107 13.58 -0.83 18.84
CA VAL A 107 13.34 0.17 19.89
C VAL A 107 11.94 0.03 20.48
N PHE A 108 10.88 0.16 19.67
CA PHE A 108 9.53 0.29 20.21
C PHE A 108 8.99 -0.99 20.82
N LEU A 109 9.11 -2.13 20.15
CA LEU A 109 8.62 -3.41 20.66
C LEU A 109 9.39 -3.82 21.93
N PRO A 110 10.74 -3.74 22.00
CA PRO A 110 11.48 -3.96 23.24
C PRO A 110 11.08 -3.00 24.36
N LEU A 111 10.93 -1.69 24.04
CA LEU A 111 10.52 -0.69 25.03
C LEU A 111 9.13 -1.01 25.60
N MET A 112 8.15 -1.35 24.75
CA MET A 112 6.82 -1.76 25.19
C MET A 112 6.88 -2.99 26.09
N MET A 113 7.70 -3.99 25.75
CA MET A 113 7.90 -5.18 26.59
C MET A 113 8.54 -4.85 27.94
N LEU A 114 9.53 -3.96 27.97
CA LEU A 114 10.18 -3.53 29.21
C LEU A 114 9.21 -2.76 30.11
N THR A 115 8.44 -1.83 29.54
CA THR A 115 7.38 -1.10 30.25
C THR A 115 6.33 -2.05 30.79
N ALA A 116 5.86 -2.99 29.97
CA ALA A 116 4.89 -4.01 30.37
C ALA A 116 5.40 -4.87 31.54
N LYS A 117 6.66 -5.34 31.47
CA LYS A 117 7.30 -6.09 32.56
C LYS A 117 7.47 -5.27 33.83
N GLY A 118 7.83 -3.99 33.71
CA GLY A 118 7.95 -3.07 34.85
C GLY A 118 6.62 -2.88 35.57
N LEU A 119 5.54 -2.66 34.81
CA LEU A 119 4.19 -2.54 35.36
C LEU A 119 3.73 -3.85 36.01
N ALA A 120 3.91 -4.99 35.34
CA ALA A 120 3.55 -6.29 35.91
C ALA A 120 4.27 -6.55 37.24
N LYS A 121 5.55 -6.22 37.35
CA LYS A 121 6.31 -6.34 38.61
C LYS A 121 5.69 -5.53 39.75
N ILE A 122 5.20 -4.32 39.47
CA ILE A 122 4.52 -3.48 40.47
C ILE A 122 3.18 -4.10 40.87
N MET A 123 2.40 -4.58 39.90
CA MET A 123 1.10 -5.20 40.17
C MET A 123 1.21 -6.52 40.94
N GLU A 124 2.24 -7.32 40.65
CA GLU A 124 2.57 -8.52 41.44
C GLU A 124 2.89 -8.17 42.90
N GLN A 125 3.66 -7.10 43.14
CA GLN A 125 3.98 -6.63 44.49
C GLN A 125 2.76 -6.11 45.25
N GLN A 126 1.79 -5.52 44.54
CA GLN A 126 0.55 -5.01 45.12
C GLN A 126 -0.53 -6.08 45.26
N HIS A 127 -0.25 -7.33 44.87
CA HIS A 127 -1.22 -8.44 44.82
C HIS A 127 -2.49 -8.08 44.02
N SER A 128 -2.37 -7.22 43.01
CA SER A 128 -3.48 -6.66 42.26
C SER A 128 -3.82 -7.42 40.97
N MET A 129 -3.07 -8.45 40.61
CA MET A 129 -3.37 -9.33 39.48
C MET A 129 -3.93 -10.67 39.91
N THR A 130 -5.02 -11.07 39.25
CA THR A 130 -5.53 -12.43 39.26
C THR A 130 -4.56 -13.39 38.56
N LEU A 131 -4.75 -14.69 38.80
CA LEU A 131 -3.97 -15.74 38.12
C LEU A 131 -4.25 -15.79 36.60
N GLU A 132 -5.45 -15.39 36.19
CA GLU A 132 -5.84 -15.33 34.78
C GLU A 132 -5.10 -14.20 34.05
N GLU A 133 -5.12 -12.99 34.61
CA GLU A 133 -4.38 -11.84 34.07
C GLU A 133 -2.88 -12.12 33.96
N GLN A 134 -2.29 -12.80 34.96
CA GLN A 134 -0.89 -13.24 34.91
C GLN A 134 -0.61 -14.19 33.74
N ARG A 135 -1.53 -15.11 33.44
CA ARG A 135 -1.39 -16.07 32.32
C ARG A 135 -1.53 -15.37 30.98
N GLU A 136 -2.52 -14.49 30.82
CA GLU A 136 -2.70 -13.71 29.61
C GLU A 136 -1.48 -12.84 29.33
N PHE A 137 -0.98 -12.16 30.36
CA PHE A 137 0.22 -11.33 30.27
C PHE A 137 1.43 -12.10 29.76
N ARG A 138 1.72 -13.27 30.36
CA ARG A 138 2.82 -14.15 29.92
C ARG A 138 2.64 -14.59 28.47
N THR A 139 1.42 -14.97 28.09
CA THR A 139 1.09 -15.40 26.72
C THR A 139 1.36 -14.30 25.70
N VAL A 140 1.02 -13.05 26.01
CA VAL A 140 1.27 -11.90 25.12
C VAL A 140 2.76 -11.57 25.05
N LEU A 141 3.50 -11.64 26.17
CA LEU A 141 4.95 -11.44 26.17
C LEU A 141 5.70 -12.48 25.34
N ASP A 142 5.30 -13.75 25.39
CA ASP A 142 5.91 -14.81 24.61
C ASP A 142 5.69 -14.61 23.11
N LYS A 143 4.49 -14.14 22.73
CA LYS A 143 4.17 -13.70 21.37
C LYS A 143 5.05 -12.51 20.95
N ALA A 144 5.15 -11.46 21.78
CA ALA A 144 5.99 -10.30 21.49
C ALA A 144 7.47 -10.68 21.32
N LYS A 145 7.98 -11.60 22.14
CA LYS A 145 9.33 -12.15 22.02
C LYS A 145 9.52 -12.90 20.69
N SER A 146 8.56 -13.72 20.30
CA SER A 146 8.60 -14.43 19.01
C SER A 146 8.68 -13.46 17.83
N LEU A 147 7.94 -12.34 17.88
CA LEU A 147 8.02 -11.28 16.87
C LEU A 147 9.40 -10.61 16.83
N LEU A 148 10.03 -10.37 17.99
CA LEU A 148 11.41 -9.87 18.08
C LEU A 148 12.45 -10.83 17.52
N GLU A 149 12.20 -12.13 17.58
CA GLU A 149 13.03 -13.17 16.97
C GLU A 149 12.77 -13.28 15.44
N GLY A 150 11.70 -12.65 14.95
CA GLY A 150 11.37 -12.55 13.53
C GLY A 150 10.35 -13.59 13.06
N ALA A 151 9.71 -14.29 14.00
CA ALA A 151 8.61 -15.18 13.72
C ALA A 151 7.37 -14.40 13.25
N SER A 152 6.44 -15.13 12.63
CA SER A 152 5.11 -14.62 12.27
C SER A 152 4.07 -15.05 13.30
N ILE A 153 3.05 -14.20 13.53
CA ILE A 153 1.89 -14.50 14.36
C ILE A 153 0.62 -14.27 13.57
N GLY A 154 -0.37 -15.16 13.71
CA GLY A 154 -1.71 -14.97 13.12
C GLY A 154 -1.82 -15.29 11.63
N LEU A 155 -0.83 -15.99 11.06
CA LEU A 155 -0.93 -16.49 9.69
C LEU A 155 -2.17 -17.40 9.54
N PRO A 156 -2.99 -17.22 8.49
CA PRO A 156 -4.02 -18.18 8.13
C PRO A 156 -3.39 -19.57 7.94
N LYS A 157 -4.05 -20.63 8.43
CA LYS A 157 -3.54 -22.02 8.41
C LYS A 157 -3.08 -22.50 7.02
N ASP A 158 -3.61 -21.93 5.94
CA ASP A 158 -3.24 -22.28 4.56
C ASP A 158 -1.86 -21.80 4.12
N LYS A 159 -1.27 -20.77 4.75
CA LYS A 159 0.08 -20.29 4.40
C LYS A 159 1.19 -20.77 5.33
N ALA A 160 0.88 -21.65 6.28
CA ALA A 160 1.88 -22.25 7.17
C ALA A 160 2.64 -23.43 6.53
N LYS A 161 2.36 -23.77 5.26
CA LYS A 161 2.88 -24.95 4.57
C LYS A 161 3.73 -24.67 3.31
N ASP A 162 3.96 -23.40 2.96
CA ASP A 162 4.88 -22.99 1.89
C ASP A 162 6.08 -22.22 2.46
#